data_AF-A0AAW6H1K9-F1
#
_entry.id   AF-A0AAW6H1K9-F1
#
_cell.length_a   1.000
_cell.length_b   1.000
_cell.length_c   1.000
_cell.angle_alpha   90.00
_cell.angle_beta   90.00
_cell.angle_gamma   90.00
#
_symmetry.space_group_name_H-M   'P 1'
#
loop_
_entity.id
_entity.type
_entity.pdbx_description
1 polymer ?
#
loop_
_entity_poly.entity_id
_entity_poly.type
_entity_poly.pdbx_seq_one_letter_code
_entity_poly.pdbx_strand_id
1 'polypeptide(L)'
;DTYELLWSGATFKNGFAYQLNTERSNMSTEILEAPTTFNGQGLDTDLSKATVNVFLSALDVTERNTKTATYKIKNTFKTPLSHETLGIPPYNPFIMVHDELKESRIEVHLVNYPPTEKADMALFHTEEDLSSVPTSYYVANGNYPFAIHLSGATNFNTPETHPIDKSFEHFMDWVNSNGTDYKDWYK
;
A
#
# COMPACT_ATOMS: atom_id res chain seq x y z
N ASP A 1 -14.15 3.87 3.10
CA ASP A 1 -12.92 4.25 2.39
C ASP A 1 -13.19 4.43 0.91
N THR A 2 -12.60 5.44 0.29
CA THR A 2 -12.65 5.67 -1.15
C THR A 2 -11.21 5.65 -1.67
N TYR A 3 -10.94 4.83 -2.68
CA TYR A 3 -9.63 4.73 -3.32
C TYR A 3 -9.77 5.11 -4.79
N GLU A 4 -8.90 6.01 -5.23
CA GLU A 4 -8.80 6.39 -6.64
C GLU A 4 -7.43 5.97 -7.15
N LEU A 5 -7.42 5.05 -8.12
CA LEU A 5 -6.19 4.64 -8.76
C LEU A 5 -5.94 5.54 -9.97
N LEU A 6 -4.93 6.40 -9.83
CA LEU A 6 -4.61 7.43 -10.81
C LEU A 6 -3.76 6.86 -11.96
N TRP A 7 -2.79 6.01 -11.63
CA TRP A 7 -1.76 5.63 -12.59
C TRP A 7 -0.96 4.38 -12.14
N SER A 8 -0.39 3.65 -13.10
CA SER A 8 0.44 2.46 -12.93
C SER A 8 1.64 2.52 -13.88
N GLY A 9 2.86 2.60 -13.32
CA GLY A 9 4.12 2.62 -14.08
C GLY A 9 4.87 1.29 -14.14
N ALA A 10 4.29 0.25 -13.56
CA ALA A 10 4.88 -1.08 -13.55
C ALA A 10 4.37 -1.90 -14.74
N THR A 11 5.22 -2.82 -15.22
CA THR A 11 4.84 -3.80 -16.26
C THR A 11 4.12 -5.02 -15.67
N PHE A 12 4.37 -5.34 -14.40
CA PHE A 12 3.63 -6.37 -13.69
C PHE A 12 2.22 -5.89 -13.34
N LYS A 13 1.30 -6.86 -13.29
CA LYS A 13 -0.03 -6.63 -12.76
C LYS A 13 0.03 -6.65 -11.25
N ASN A 14 0.00 -5.47 -10.64
CA ASN A 14 0.09 -5.33 -9.19
C ASN A 14 -1.30 -5.06 -8.61
N GLY A 15 -1.64 -5.78 -7.55
CA GLY A 15 -2.84 -5.56 -6.77
C GLY A 15 -2.66 -4.51 -5.68
N PHE A 16 -3.75 -4.13 -5.04
CA PHE A 16 -3.76 -3.23 -3.88
C PHE A 16 -4.68 -3.77 -2.80
N ALA A 17 -4.20 -3.69 -1.56
CA ALA A 17 -4.92 -4.06 -0.36
C ALA A 17 -4.51 -3.16 0.81
N TYR A 18 -5.28 -3.22 1.89
CA TYR A 18 -4.93 -2.55 3.13
C TYR A 18 -5.36 -3.37 4.34
N GLN A 19 -4.58 -3.30 5.42
CA GLN A 19 -4.86 -4.00 6.66
C GLN A 19 -5.18 -3.00 7.78
N LEU A 20 -6.26 -3.26 8.52
CA LEU A 20 -6.62 -2.49 9.70
C LEU A 20 -6.12 -3.17 10.97
N ASN A 21 -5.85 -2.38 12.01
CA ASN A 21 -5.38 -2.90 13.30
C ASN A 21 -6.55 -3.42 14.15
N THR A 22 -7.18 -4.49 13.66
CA THR A 22 -8.28 -5.20 14.30
C THR A 22 -8.33 -6.64 13.80
N GLU A 23 -8.86 -7.54 14.62
CA GLU A 23 -9.17 -8.91 14.20
C GLU A 23 -10.16 -8.90 13.02
N ARG A 24 -9.94 -9.79 12.04
CA ARG A 24 -10.85 -10.04 10.91
C ARG A 24 -12.26 -10.32 11.38
N SER A 25 -12.40 -11.06 12.48
CA SER A 25 -13.68 -11.44 13.06
C SER A 25 -14.51 -10.25 13.57
N ASN A 26 -13.88 -9.11 13.86
CA ASN A 26 -14.52 -7.88 14.33
C ASN A 26 -14.99 -6.97 13.18
N MET A 27 -14.74 -7.32 11.92
CA MET A 27 -15.09 -6.48 10.77
C MET A 27 -15.92 -7.25 9.74
N SER A 28 -16.77 -6.51 9.02
CA SER A 28 -17.35 -6.95 7.75
C SER A 28 -17.14 -5.85 6.71
N THR A 29 -16.94 -6.24 5.45
CA THR A 29 -16.67 -5.33 4.35
C THR A 29 -17.75 -5.45 3.27
N GLU A 30 -18.22 -4.31 2.79
CA GLU A 30 -19.11 -4.18 1.64
C GLU A 30 -18.42 -3.34 0.57
N ILE A 31 -18.33 -3.88 -0.65
CA ILE A 31 -17.80 -3.16 -1.81
C ILE A 31 -18.99 -2.43 -2.47
N LEU A 32 -19.04 -1.11 -2.31
CA LEU A 32 -20.12 -0.26 -2.81
C LEU A 32 -19.93 0.12 -4.27
N GLU A 33 -18.68 0.25 -4.70
CA GLU A 33 -18.30 0.58 -6.08
C GLU A 33 -17.00 -0.13 -6.42
N ALA A 34 -16.99 -0.85 -7.55
CA ALA A 34 -15.83 -1.56 -8.07
C ALA A 34 -15.88 -1.66 -9.60
N PRO A 35 -14.92 -1.06 -10.32
CA PRO A 35 -14.80 -1.18 -11.77
C PRO A 35 -14.52 -2.62 -12.24
N THR A 36 -13.90 -3.43 -11.39
CA THR A 36 -13.63 -4.86 -11.65
C THR A 36 -13.89 -5.68 -10.41
N THR A 37 -14.22 -6.96 -10.60
CA THR A 37 -14.43 -7.91 -9.49
C THR A 37 -13.59 -9.17 -9.71
N PHE A 38 -13.26 -9.84 -8.61
CA PHE A 38 -12.48 -11.08 -8.61
C PHE A 38 -12.83 -11.94 -7.38
N ASN A 39 -12.50 -13.23 -7.45
CA ASN A 39 -12.69 -14.13 -6.32
C ASN A 39 -11.71 -13.78 -5.18
N GLY A 40 -12.21 -13.51 -3.98
CA GLY A 40 -11.41 -13.04 -2.85
C GLY A 40 -11.30 -11.52 -2.71
N GLN A 41 -12.08 -10.74 -3.48
CA GLN A 41 -12.24 -9.30 -3.28
C GLN A 41 -13.00 -8.99 -1.98
N GLY A 42 -12.60 -7.94 -1.28
CA GLY A 42 -13.14 -7.59 0.03
C GLY A 42 -12.32 -8.16 1.17
N LEU A 43 -12.97 -8.50 2.28
CA LEU A 43 -12.31 -8.98 3.50
C LEU A 43 -11.65 -10.35 3.25
N ASP A 44 -10.33 -10.40 3.37
CA ASP A 44 -9.54 -11.63 3.25
C ASP A 44 -9.98 -12.63 4.33
N THR A 45 -10.22 -13.89 3.94
CA THR A 45 -10.78 -14.92 4.83
C THR A 45 -9.74 -15.61 5.69
N ASP A 46 -8.47 -15.56 5.29
CA ASP A 46 -7.43 -16.42 5.83
C ASP A 46 -6.43 -15.66 6.71
N LEU A 47 -6.40 -14.32 6.59
CA LEU A 47 -5.62 -13.45 7.48
C LEU A 47 -6.34 -13.25 8.83
N SER A 48 -5.57 -13.30 9.92
CA SER A 48 -6.13 -13.09 11.27
C SER A 48 -6.64 -11.65 11.48
N LYS A 49 -5.88 -10.67 10.97
CA LYS A 49 -6.25 -9.25 10.97
C LYS A 49 -7.16 -8.90 9.79
N ALA A 50 -7.97 -7.87 9.98
CA ALA A 50 -8.89 -7.42 8.95
C ALA A 50 -8.12 -6.78 7.78
N THR A 51 -7.92 -7.55 6.71
CA THR A 51 -7.28 -7.10 5.48
C THR A 51 -8.31 -7.06 4.35
N VAL A 52 -8.33 -5.97 3.59
CA VAL A 52 -9.27 -5.77 2.49
C VAL A 52 -8.52 -5.77 1.16
N ASN A 53 -8.80 -6.77 0.31
CA ASN A 53 -8.31 -6.85 -1.05
C ASN A 53 -9.17 -5.98 -1.97
N VAL A 54 -8.58 -4.97 -2.62
CA VAL A 54 -9.32 -3.97 -3.41
C VAL A 54 -9.36 -4.34 -4.89
N PHE A 55 -8.20 -4.56 -5.50
CA PHE A 55 -8.04 -5.03 -6.89
C PHE A 55 -6.76 -5.85 -7.04
N LEU A 56 -6.66 -6.66 -8.10
CA LEU A 56 -5.47 -7.49 -8.39
C LEU A 56 -4.56 -6.93 -9.50
N SER A 57 -5.04 -5.98 -10.30
CA SER A 57 -4.26 -5.48 -11.44
C SER A 57 -4.51 -3.99 -11.67
N ALA A 58 -3.55 -3.17 -11.25
CA ALA A 58 -3.53 -1.73 -11.50
C ALA A 58 -3.63 -1.40 -13.00
N LEU A 59 -2.98 -2.20 -13.85
CA LEU A 59 -3.03 -2.06 -15.30
C LEU A 59 -4.43 -2.30 -15.87
N ASP A 60 -5.14 -3.32 -15.38
CA ASP A 60 -6.46 -3.66 -15.89
C ASP A 60 -7.51 -2.64 -15.40
N VAL A 61 -7.45 -2.23 -14.13
CA VAL A 61 -8.44 -1.30 -13.57
C VAL A 61 -8.30 0.12 -14.13
N THR A 62 -7.08 0.56 -14.48
CA THR A 62 -6.84 1.88 -15.12
C THR A 62 -6.92 1.84 -16.64
N GLU A 63 -7.19 0.67 -17.24
CA GLU A 63 -7.07 0.45 -18.69
C GLU A 63 -5.74 1.00 -19.24
N ARG A 64 -4.63 0.59 -18.61
CA ARG A 64 -3.27 1.07 -18.92
C ARG A 64 -3.18 2.61 -18.89
N ASN A 65 -3.61 3.20 -17.78
CA ASN A 65 -3.56 4.65 -17.53
C ASN A 65 -4.44 5.50 -18.45
N THR A 66 -5.46 4.93 -19.11
CA THR A 66 -6.42 5.68 -19.92
C THR A 66 -7.62 6.18 -19.11
N LYS A 67 -7.79 5.70 -17.87
CA LYS A 67 -8.82 6.18 -16.94
C LYS A 67 -8.38 6.10 -15.48
N THR A 68 -9.07 6.89 -14.64
CA THR A 68 -9.03 6.75 -13.18
C THR A 68 -10.06 5.74 -12.72
N ALA A 69 -9.67 4.83 -11.84
CA ALA A 69 -10.55 3.81 -11.27
C ALA A 69 -10.92 4.16 -9.83
N THR A 70 -12.22 4.28 -9.53
CA THR A 70 -12.71 4.59 -8.18
C THR A 70 -13.29 3.34 -7.52
N TYR A 71 -12.82 3.03 -6.31
CA TYR A 71 -13.38 1.99 -5.45
C TYR A 71 -13.98 2.63 -4.20
N LYS A 72 -15.22 2.28 -3.86
CA LYS A 72 -15.87 2.69 -2.62
C LYS A 72 -16.12 1.48 -1.76
N ILE A 73 -15.62 1.52 -0.54
CA ILE A 73 -15.63 0.40 0.40
C ILE A 73 -16.22 0.86 1.71
N LYS A 74 -17.14 0.09 2.26
CA LYS A 74 -17.70 0.29 3.59
C LYS A 74 -17.26 -0.83 4.52
N ASN A 75 -16.46 -0.46 5.50
CA ASN A 75 -16.07 -1.34 6.59
C ASN A 75 -16.99 -1.09 7.80
N THR A 76 -17.51 -2.16 8.38
CA THR A 76 -18.37 -2.09 9.58
C THR A 76 -17.74 -2.90 10.69
N PHE A 77 -17.49 -2.25 11.83
CA PHE A 77 -16.99 -2.91 13.04
C PHE A 77 -18.16 -3.50 13.84
N LYS A 78 -18.01 -4.73 14.31
CA LYS A 78 -18.97 -5.38 15.21
C LYS A 78 -18.87 -4.78 16.62
N THR A 79 -17.65 -4.59 17.09
CA THR A 79 -17.32 -3.93 18.35
C THR A 79 -16.58 -2.63 18.04
N PRO A 80 -17.03 -1.48 18.58
CA PRO A 80 -16.33 -0.20 18.41
C PRO A 80 -14.86 -0.30 18.86
N LEU A 81 -13.98 0.35 18.11
CA LEU A 81 -12.55 0.45 18.43
C LEU A 81 -12.21 1.89 18.79
N SER A 82 -11.27 2.06 19.71
CA SER A 82 -10.70 3.38 19.98
C SER A 82 -9.79 3.82 18.84
N HIS A 83 -9.58 5.13 18.69
CA HIS A 83 -8.61 5.67 17.74
C HIS A 83 -7.18 5.22 18.07
N GLU A 84 -6.85 5.01 19.35
CA GLU A 84 -5.54 4.51 19.78
C GLU A 84 -5.31 3.08 19.28
N THR A 85 -6.35 2.24 19.30
CA THR A 85 -6.27 0.86 18.81
C THR A 85 -6.26 0.82 17.29
N LEU A 86 -7.17 1.53 16.62
CA LEU A 86 -7.30 1.49 15.17
C LEU A 86 -6.14 2.19 14.45
N GLY A 87 -5.58 3.22 15.09
CA GLY A 87 -4.61 4.13 14.49
C GLY A 87 -5.28 5.23 13.66
N ILE A 88 -4.44 6.03 13.01
CA ILE A 88 -4.86 7.04 12.03
C ILE A 88 -4.57 6.55 10.61
N PRO A 89 -5.38 6.92 9.62
CA PRO A 89 -5.08 6.58 8.23
C PRO A 89 -3.73 7.20 7.79
N PRO A 90 -3.00 6.53 6.88
CA PRO A 90 -3.44 5.37 6.10
C PRO A 90 -3.34 4.05 6.90
N TYR A 91 -4.40 3.23 6.88
CA TYR A 91 -4.39 1.90 7.49
C TYR A 91 -3.54 0.96 6.64
N ASN A 92 -2.42 0.48 7.17
CA ASN A 92 -1.39 -0.37 6.54
C ASN A 92 -1.65 -0.74 5.06
N PRO A 93 -1.46 0.20 4.11
CA PRO A 93 -1.71 -0.05 2.69
C PRO A 93 -0.50 -0.73 2.06
N PHE A 94 -0.77 -1.60 1.08
CA PHE A 94 0.27 -2.30 0.37
C PHE A 94 -0.17 -2.70 -1.04
N ILE A 95 0.82 -2.93 -1.89
CA ILE A 95 0.63 -3.58 -3.17
C ILE A 95 0.99 -5.06 -3.07
N MET A 96 0.31 -5.88 -3.86
CA MET A 96 0.68 -7.28 -4.08
C MET A 96 1.29 -7.39 -5.47
N VAL A 97 2.51 -7.91 -5.58
CA VAL A 97 3.18 -8.07 -6.88
C VAL A 97 2.70 -9.37 -7.53
N HIS A 98 2.31 -9.28 -8.80
CA HIS A 98 1.60 -10.32 -9.57
C HIS A 98 0.12 -10.47 -9.13
N ASP A 99 -0.78 -10.68 -10.10
CA ASP A 99 -2.25 -10.60 -9.96
C ASP A 99 -2.89 -11.80 -9.27
N GLU A 100 -2.30 -12.29 -8.18
CA GLU A 100 -2.64 -13.58 -7.56
C GLU A 100 -2.72 -13.50 -6.02
N LEU A 101 -3.84 -13.96 -5.45
CA LEU A 101 -4.00 -14.14 -4.00
C LEU A 101 -3.40 -15.46 -3.53
N LYS A 102 -2.08 -15.56 -3.57
CA LYS A 102 -1.34 -16.73 -3.06
C LYS A 102 -1.33 -16.77 -1.52
N GLU A 103 -1.01 -17.94 -0.98
CA GLU A 103 -0.70 -18.11 0.45
C GLU A 103 0.63 -17.44 0.82
N SER A 104 1.64 -17.50 -0.06
CA SER A 104 2.87 -16.70 0.03
C SER A 104 2.83 -15.61 -1.03
N ARG A 105 2.85 -14.34 -0.59
CA ARG A 105 2.67 -13.14 -1.42
C ARG A 105 3.91 -12.28 -1.39
N ILE A 106 4.21 -11.66 -2.53
CA ILE A 106 5.17 -10.55 -2.57
C ILE A 106 4.39 -9.29 -2.24
N GLU A 107 4.55 -8.78 -1.02
CA GLU A 107 3.87 -7.59 -0.53
C GLU A 107 4.86 -6.44 -0.40
N VAL A 108 4.45 -5.23 -0.77
CA VAL A 108 5.26 -4.02 -0.57
C VAL A 108 4.40 -2.98 0.13
N HIS A 109 4.77 -2.62 1.35
CA HIS A 109 4.03 -1.68 2.20
C HIS A 109 4.74 -0.33 2.29
N LEU A 110 4.07 0.64 2.93
CA LEU A 110 4.74 1.85 3.41
C LEU A 110 5.93 1.51 4.31
N VAL A 111 6.96 2.34 4.25
CA VAL A 111 8.18 2.16 5.05
C VAL A 111 7.85 1.98 6.54
N ASN A 112 8.47 0.96 7.16
CA ASN A 112 8.28 0.54 8.55
C ASN A 112 6.88 0.05 8.94
N TYR A 113 5.96 -0.11 7.99
CA TYR A 113 4.72 -0.85 8.26
C TYR A 113 5.02 -2.36 8.23
N PRO A 114 4.41 -3.16 9.13
CA PRO A 114 4.65 -4.60 9.14
C PRO A 114 3.96 -5.30 7.95
N PRO A 115 4.55 -6.39 7.42
CA PRO A 115 3.90 -7.29 6.46
C PRO A 115 2.62 -7.91 7.01
N THR A 116 1.79 -8.48 6.13
CA THR A 116 0.75 -9.43 6.56
C THR A 116 1.32 -10.82 6.84
N GLU A 117 0.50 -11.71 7.39
CA GLU A 117 0.87 -13.12 7.66
C GLU A 117 1.16 -13.91 6.37
N LYS A 118 0.70 -13.41 5.22
CA LYS A 118 0.92 -14.02 3.91
C LYS A 118 2.13 -13.45 3.17
N ALA A 119 2.82 -12.44 3.71
CA ALA A 119 4.02 -11.91 3.08
C ALA A 119 5.14 -12.97 3.05
N ASP A 120 5.84 -13.06 1.92
CA ASP A 120 7.01 -13.90 1.78
C ASP A 120 8.19 -13.30 2.55
N MET A 121 8.35 -13.78 3.79
CA MET A 121 9.41 -13.30 4.68
C MET A 121 10.82 -13.59 4.15
N ALA A 122 10.98 -14.50 3.17
CA ALA A 122 12.29 -14.85 2.61
C ALA A 122 12.86 -13.76 1.69
N LEU A 123 12.05 -12.78 1.28
CA LEU A 123 12.49 -11.66 0.42
C LEU A 123 13.12 -10.50 1.20
N PHE A 124 12.89 -10.41 2.51
CA PHE A 124 13.52 -9.38 3.32
C PHE A 124 15.03 -9.60 3.41
N HIS A 125 15.78 -8.51 3.38
CA HIS A 125 17.24 -8.50 3.35
C HIS A 125 17.84 -9.19 2.11
N THR A 126 17.12 -9.15 0.98
CA THR A 126 17.60 -9.66 -0.32
C THR A 126 17.67 -8.54 -1.35
N GLU A 127 18.56 -8.69 -2.33
CA GLU A 127 18.77 -7.70 -3.40
C GLU A 127 18.99 -6.27 -2.83
N GLU A 128 18.10 -5.34 -3.16
CA GLU A 128 18.14 -3.95 -2.70
C GLU A 128 17.38 -3.73 -1.38
N ASP A 129 16.63 -4.71 -0.87
CA ASP A 129 15.95 -4.60 0.42
C ASP A 129 16.96 -4.74 1.56
N LEU A 130 16.99 -3.72 2.42
CA LEU A 130 17.81 -3.66 3.63
C LEU A 130 16.95 -3.70 4.90
N SER A 131 15.76 -4.28 4.83
CA SER A 131 14.91 -4.47 6.01
C SER A 131 15.63 -5.34 7.03
N SER A 132 15.47 -4.98 8.31
CA SER A 132 15.98 -5.73 9.45
C SER A 132 14.79 -6.17 10.28
N VAL A 133 14.18 -7.30 9.96
CA VAL A 133 12.96 -7.77 10.62
C VAL A 133 13.25 -8.20 12.08
N PRO A 134 12.47 -7.78 13.10
CA PRO A 134 11.25 -6.96 13.03
C PRO A 134 11.45 -5.46 13.27
N THR A 135 12.69 -4.97 13.23
CA THR A 135 13.06 -3.58 13.56
C THR A 135 12.77 -2.57 12.45
N SER A 136 12.89 -2.96 11.18
CA SER A 136 12.56 -2.14 10.01
C SER A 136 12.02 -3.01 8.88
N TYR A 137 11.19 -2.41 8.03
CA TYR A 137 10.55 -3.07 6.90
C TYR A 137 10.48 -2.12 5.70
N TYR A 138 10.66 -2.68 4.50
CA TYR A 138 10.50 -2.00 3.21
C TYR A 138 11.40 -0.76 3.08
N VAL A 139 12.67 -0.92 3.45
CA VAL A 139 13.73 0.09 3.30
C VAL A 139 14.75 -0.46 2.32
N ALA A 140 15.03 0.29 1.26
CA ALA A 140 16.02 -0.05 0.27
C ALA A 140 17.39 0.55 0.59
N ASN A 141 18.42 0.11 -0.15
CA ASN A 141 19.75 0.70 -0.14
C ASN A 141 19.71 2.23 -0.28
N GLY A 142 20.56 2.94 0.48
CA GLY A 142 20.54 4.40 0.55
C GLY A 142 19.37 5.00 1.36
N ASN A 143 18.71 4.19 2.19
CA ASN A 143 17.54 4.54 3.01
C ASN A 143 16.29 4.90 2.20
N TYR A 144 16.23 4.53 0.91
CA TYR A 144 15.06 4.81 0.09
C TYR A 144 13.84 4.02 0.59
N PRO A 145 12.68 4.65 0.83
CA PRO A 145 11.46 3.94 1.14
C PRO A 145 10.91 3.25 -0.11
N PHE A 146 10.46 2.00 -0.01
CA PHE A 146 9.79 1.33 -1.13
C PHE A 146 8.43 1.97 -1.47
N ALA A 147 7.73 2.54 -0.48
CA ALA A 147 6.48 3.25 -0.67
C ALA A 147 6.37 4.46 0.26
N ILE A 148 5.70 5.51 -0.25
CA ILE A 148 5.60 6.81 0.40
C ILE A 148 4.12 7.21 0.51
N HIS A 149 3.77 7.82 1.64
CA HIS A 149 2.46 8.45 1.83
C HIS A 149 2.60 9.98 1.87
N LEU A 150 1.94 10.67 0.94
CA LEU A 150 1.93 12.13 0.84
C LEU A 150 0.61 12.69 1.40
N SER A 151 0.61 13.09 2.67
CA SER A 151 -0.60 13.60 3.33
C SER A 151 -1.05 14.92 2.72
N GLY A 152 -2.32 14.99 2.30
CA GLY A 152 -2.91 16.20 1.73
C GLY A 152 -2.46 16.55 0.30
N ALA A 153 -1.69 15.69 -0.35
CA ALA A 153 -1.40 15.84 -1.78
C ALA A 153 -2.68 15.59 -2.59
N THR A 154 -3.05 16.53 -3.46
CA THR A 154 -4.20 16.42 -4.37
C THR A 154 -3.79 16.00 -5.78
N ASN A 155 -2.52 16.21 -6.12
CA ASN A 155 -1.89 15.70 -7.32
C ASN A 155 -0.45 15.30 -6.98
N PHE A 156 0.07 14.33 -7.73
CA PHE A 156 1.48 13.99 -7.75
C PHE A 156 1.79 13.47 -9.14
N ASN A 157 2.82 14.01 -9.77
CA ASN A 157 3.29 13.54 -11.06
C ASN A 157 4.80 13.50 -11.04
N THR A 158 5.35 12.43 -11.58
CA THR A 158 6.79 12.26 -11.72
C THR A 158 7.05 11.62 -13.09
N PRO A 159 8.05 12.08 -13.85
CA PRO A 159 8.40 11.42 -15.09
C PRO A 159 8.89 10.00 -14.80
N GLU A 160 8.33 9.02 -15.52
CA GLU A 160 8.85 7.66 -15.50
C GLU A 160 10.35 7.62 -15.83
N THR A 161 11.04 6.59 -15.35
CA THR A 161 12.48 6.31 -15.60
C THR A 161 13.45 7.33 -15.04
N HIS A 162 12.99 8.39 -14.37
CA HIS A 162 13.84 9.36 -13.71
C HIS A 162 13.87 9.07 -12.20
N PRO A 163 15.06 9.03 -11.57
CA PRO A 163 15.15 8.88 -10.14
C PRO A 163 14.43 10.01 -9.40
N ILE A 164 13.71 9.67 -8.33
CA ILE A 164 12.89 10.62 -7.57
C ILE A 164 13.74 11.71 -6.89
N ASP A 165 14.94 11.34 -6.42
CA ASP A 165 15.93 12.24 -5.82
C ASP A 165 16.55 13.22 -6.83
N LYS A 166 16.43 12.92 -8.13
CA LYS A 166 16.82 13.84 -9.22
C LYS A 166 15.67 14.70 -9.71
N SER A 167 14.45 14.24 -9.50
CA SER A 167 13.23 14.98 -9.84
C SER A 167 12.83 15.97 -8.76
N PHE A 168 13.16 15.68 -7.50
CA PHE A 168 12.82 16.49 -6.33
C PHE A 168 14.06 16.70 -5.45
N GLU A 169 14.62 17.92 -5.49
CA GLU A 169 15.90 18.27 -4.84
C GLU A 169 15.94 17.93 -3.34
N HIS A 170 14.83 18.17 -2.62
CA HIS A 170 14.75 17.96 -1.17
C HIS A 170 14.26 16.57 -0.76
N PHE A 171 14.07 15.65 -1.72
CA PHE A 171 13.61 14.30 -1.39
C PHE A 171 14.57 13.58 -0.44
N MET A 172 15.88 13.65 -0.68
CA MET A 172 16.86 12.99 0.19
C MET A 172 17.00 13.66 1.55
N ASP A 173 16.77 14.97 1.65
CA ASP A 173 16.73 15.66 2.95
C ASP A 173 15.53 15.16 3.78
N TRP A 174 14.38 14.96 3.14
CA TRP A 174 13.21 14.35 3.77
C TRP A 174 13.47 12.89 4.19
N VAL A 175 14.10 12.08 3.32
CA VAL A 175 14.47 10.69 3.65
C VAL A 175 15.42 10.64 4.85
N ASN A 176 16.50 11.41 4.82
CA ASN A 176 17.53 11.38 5.86
C ASN A 176 17.05 11.91 7.22
N SER A 177 16.00 12.73 7.22
CA SER A 177 15.35 13.21 8.45
C SER A 177 14.25 12.28 8.98
N ASN A 178 14.07 11.09 8.39
CA ASN A 178 12.94 10.20 8.67
C ASN A 178 11.58 10.91 8.53
N GLY A 179 11.48 11.80 7.54
CA GLY A 179 10.28 12.54 7.20
C GLY A 179 9.92 13.70 8.13
N THR A 180 10.84 14.16 8.99
CA THR A 180 10.60 15.34 9.85
C THR A 180 10.82 16.66 9.12
N ASP A 181 11.78 16.70 8.19
CA ASP A 181 12.19 17.90 7.47
C ASP A 181 11.68 17.86 6.02
N TYR A 182 11.52 19.02 5.38
CA TYR A 182 11.06 19.14 3.98
C TYR A 182 9.79 18.33 3.68
N LYS A 183 8.79 18.39 4.57
CA LYS A 183 7.53 17.61 4.48
C LYS A 183 6.74 17.86 3.19
N ASP A 184 7.07 18.90 2.45
CA ASP A 184 6.50 19.28 1.17
C ASP A 184 7.49 19.21 0.01
N TRP A 185 8.53 18.36 0.10
CA TRP A 185 9.54 18.11 -0.94
C TRP A 185 8.95 17.78 -2.33
N TYR A 186 7.70 17.31 -2.37
CA TYR A 186 6.99 16.89 -3.58
C TYR A 186 6.22 18.03 -4.27
N LYS A 187 6.24 19.25 -3.72
CA LYS A 187 5.55 20.42 -4.27
C LYS A 187 6.43 21.22 -5.23
#